data_AF-A0A069IRW3-F1
#
_entry.id   AF-A0A069IRW3-F1
#
_cell.length_a   1.000
_cell.length_b   1.000
_cell.length_c   1.000
_cell.angle_alpha   90.00
_cell.angle_beta   90.00
_cell.angle_gamma   90.00
#
_symmetry.space_group_name_H-M   'P 1'
#
loop_
_entity.id
_entity.type
_entity.pdbx_description
1 polymer ?
#
loop_
_entity_poly.entity_id
_entity_poly.type
_entity_poly.pdbx_seq_one_letter_code
_entity_poly.pdbx_strand_id
1 'polypeptide(L)'
;MLRKSPRVDDGVAPSYADTLKHARNLQRKARRDHEYVAPTIAQLSTVMSEGLPEAIDDMRAYFADRLQAFQERVRGGSTDMWQAFWRTTKPQTENICRNRLVDYISGQLPPSIRFEPEMHMPGQKRADIAAIRNTIGLPVEIKGQWHPAMWTAPMDQLDALYTRDWHAQGRGVYVVLWFGLGVRMPAEPGGAARPTTPEALQEMLISQIPVERRAQIDVYVVDLSRPS
;
A
#
# COMPACT_ATOMS: atom_id res chain seq x y z
N MET A 1 9.89 -52.69 31.34
CA MET A 1 9.26 -52.09 30.13
C MET A 1 8.58 -50.79 30.53
N LEU A 2 9.25 -49.65 30.35
CA LEU A 2 8.66 -48.32 30.54
C LEU A 2 7.88 -47.95 29.26
N ARG A 3 6.56 -47.71 29.38
CA ARG A 3 5.78 -47.08 28.30
C ARG A 3 5.99 -45.56 28.37
N LYS A 4 6.60 -45.00 27.33
CA LYS A 4 6.65 -43.55 27.07
C LYS A 4 5.23 -43.07 26.73
N SER A 5 4.73 -42.07 27.46
CA SER A 5 3.56 -41.27 27.04
C SER A 5 3.95 -40.32 25.91
N PRO A 6 3.05 -40.00 24.96
CA PRO A 6 3.33 -39.02 23.91
C PRO A 6 3.29 -37.60 24.50
N ARG A 7 4.25 -36.77 24.09
CA ARG A 7 4.19 -35.31 24.25
C ARG A 7 3.04 -34.80 23.39
N VAL A 8 2.07 -34.13 24.01
CA VAL A 8 1.06 -33.33 23.32
C VAL A 8 1.73 -31.99 22.98
N ASP A 9 1.62 -31.61 21.71
CA ASP A 9 2.10 -30.36 21.14
C ASP A 9 1.23 -29.21 21.67
N ASP A 10 1.82 -28.28 22.41
CA ASP A 10 1.15 -27.10 22.96
C ASP A 10 0.91 -26.06 21.85
N GLY A 11 -0.05 -26.36 20.97
CA GLY A 11 -0.66 -25.35 20.11
C GLY A 11 -1.49 -24.41 20.96
N VAL A 12 -0.99 -23.19 21.20
CA VAL A 12 -1.73 -22.13 21.90
C VAL A 12 -3.07 -21.92 21.20
N ALA A 13 -4.16 -22.36 21.84
CA ALA A 13 -5.50 -22.19 21.31
C ALA A 13 -5.78 -20.68 21.13
N PRO A 14 -6.40 -20.26 20.00
CA PRO A 14 -6.72 -18.86 19.78
C PRO A 14 -7.55 -18.34 20.95
N SER A 15 -7.13 -17.20 21.51
CA SER A 15 -7.89 -16.57 22.59
C SER A 15 -9.32 -16.32 22.13
N TYR A 16 -10.27 -16.37 23.07
CA TYR A 16 -11.66 -15.98 22.82
C TYR A 16 -11.78 -14.59 22.16
N ALA A 17 -10.82 -13.71 22.44
CA ALA A 17 -10.71 -12.40 21.79
C ALA A 17 -10.36 -12.49 20.30
N ASP A 18 -9.58 -13.47 19.87
CA ASP A 18 -9.15 -13.65 18.48
C ASP A 18 -10.24 -14.32 17.63
N THR A 19 -11.00 -15.24 18.23
CA THR A 19 -12.20 -15.82 17.60
C THR A 19 -13.29 -14.76 17.38
N LEU A 20 -13.50 -13.85 18.34
CA LEU A 20 -14.45 -12.73 18.17
C LEU A 20 -13.99 -11.71 17.12
N LYS A 21 -12.69 -11.38 17.07
CA LYS A 21 -12.14 -10.53 15.98
C LYS A 21 -12.32 -11.19 14.62
N HIS A 22 -12.06 -12.49 14.53
CA HIS A 22 -12.23 -13.27 13.30
C HIS A 22 -13.69 -13.29 12.83
N ALA A 23 -14.63 -13.59 13.72
CA ALA A 23 -16.07 -13.58 13.41
C ALA A 23 -16.56 -12.20 12.96
N ARG A 24 -16.09 -11.12 13.60
CA ARG A 24 -16.40 -9.73 13.20
C ARG A 24 -15.84 -9.40 11.82
N ASN A 25 -14.64 -9.87 11.50
CA ASN A 25 -14.02 -9.66 10.19
C ASN A 25 -14.77 -10.42 9.09
N LEU A 26 -15.24 -11.63 9.37
CA LEU A 26 -16.10 -12.40 8.46
C LEU A 26 -17.44 -11.71 8.21
N GLN A 27 -18.10 -11.20 9.25
CA GLN A 27 -19.33 -10.43 9.06
C GLN A 27 -19.12 -9.13 8.28
N ARG A 28 -18.02 -8.41 8.53
CA ARG A 28 -17.66 -7.21 7.75
C ARG A 28 -17.39 -7.56 6.28
N LYS A 29 -16.76 -8.70 6.00
CA LYS A 29 -16.55 -9.22 4.64
C LYS A 29 -17.88 -9.54 3.96
N ALA A 30 -18.73 -10.34 4.61
CA ALA A 30 -20.05 -10.69 4.07
C ALA A 30 -20.92 -9.46 3.81
N ARG A 31 -20.87 -8.46 4.69
CA ARG A 31 -21.56 -7.18 4.50
C ARG A 31 -21.00 -6.40 3.31
N ARG A 32 -19.67 -6.34 3.13
CA ARG A 32 -19.05 -5.71 1.95
C ARG A 32 -19.39 -6.42 0.65
N ASP A 33 -19.39 -7.75 0.66
CA ASP A 33 -19.75 -8.55 -0.51
C ASP A 33 -21.23 -8.34 -0.88
N HIS A 34 -22.09 -8.10 0.12
CA HIS A 34 -23.49 -7.74 -0.07
C HIS A 34 -23.69 -6.28 -0.52
N GLU A 35 -22.84 -5.35 -0.08
CA GLU A 35 -22.87 -3.93 -0.44
C GLU A 35 -22.09 -3.61 -1.73
N TYR A 36 -21.41 -4.60 -2.34
CA TYR A 36 -20.65 -4.42 -3.57
C TYR A 36 -21.57 -4.19 -4.77
N VAL A 37 -21.44 -3.01 -5.39
CA VAL A 37 -22.08 -2.67 -6.65
C VAL A 37 -20.98 -2.42 -7.67
N ALA A 38 -20.94 -3.22 -8.74
CA ALA A 38 -20.00 -3.03 -9.82
C ALA A 38 -20.26 -1.66 -10.49
N PRO A 39 -19.25 -0.79 -10.62
CA PRO A 39 -19.44 0.51 -11.24
C PRO A 39 -19.78 0.35 -12.72
N THR A 40 -20.71 1.18 -13.18
CA THR A 40 -21.11 1.23 -14.59
C THR A 40 -20.07 1.96 -15.44
N ILE A 41 -20.05 1.68 -16.76
CA ILE A 41 -19.18 2.38 -17.73
C ILE A 41 -19.33 3.91 -17.65
N ALA A 42 -20.53 4.40 -17.33
CA ALA A 42 -20.78 5.82 -17.11
C ALA A 42 -20.05 6.37 -15.87
N GLN A 43 -20.07 5.64 -14.75
CA GLN A 43 -19.35 6.01 -13.52
C GLN A 43 -17.83 5.98 -13.71
N LEU A 44 -17.33 5.02 -14.51
CA LEU A 44 -15.93 5.01 -14.97
C LEU A 44 -15.60 6.27 -15.81
N SER A 45 -16.50 6.72 -16.69
CA SER A 45 -16.28 7.92 -17.49
C SER A 45 -16.33 9.22 -16.68
N THR A 46 -17.18 9.31 -15.65
CA THR A 46 -17.29 10.51 -14.80
C THR A 46 -16.04 10.74 -13.94
N VAL A 47 -15.39 9.65 -13.48
CA VAL A 47 -14.09 9.72 -12.80
C VAL A 47 -12.99 10.21 -13.74
N MET A 48 -13.08 9.88 -15.03
CA MET A 48 -12.12 10.32 -16.04
C MET A 48 -12.31 11.79 -16.48
N SER A 49 -13.45 12.43 -16.18
CA SER A 49 -13.78 13.79 -16.65
C SER A 49 -14.30 14.71 -15.54
N GLU A 50 -13.49 15.02 -14.52
CA GLU A 50 -13.73 16.06 -13.49
C GLU A 50 -14.53 15.65 -12.22
N GLY A 51 -14.90 14.38 -12.05
CA GLY A 51 -15.50 13.89 -10.80
C GLY A 51 -14.48 13.74 -9.66
N LEU A 52 -14.69 14.44 -8.54
CA LEU A 52 -13.92 14.20 -7.31
C LEU A 52 -14.31 12.84 -6.67
N PRO A 53 -13.40 12.15 -5.95
CA PRO A 53 -13.71 10.85 -5.34
C PRO A 53 -14.86 10.88 -4.34
N GLU A 54 -15.98 10.19 -4.61
CA GLU A 54 -17.15 10.10 -3.72
C GLU A 54 -17.18 8.81 -2.89
N ALA A 55 -16.41 7.80 -3.29
CA ALA A 55 -16.18 6.56 -2.56
C ALA A 55 -14.69 6.23 -2.42
N ILE A 56 -14.38 5.25 -1.54
CA ILE A 56 -13.00 4.80 -1.31
C ILE A 56 -12.37 4.17 -2.56
N ASP A 57 -13.15 3.50 -3.41
CA ASP A 57 -12.64 2.95 -4.67
C ASP A 57 -12.35 4.05 -5.71
N ASP A 58 -13.14 5.13 -5.73
CA ASP A 58 -12.82 6.31 -6.55
C ASP A 58 -11.51 6.95 -6.07
N MET A 59 -11.29 6.99 -4.74
CA MET A 59 -10.05 7.54 -4.18
C MET A 59 -8.83 6.68 -4.55
N ARG A 60 -8.99 5.35 -4.62
CA ARG A 60 -7.94 4.43 -5.11
C ARG A 60 -7.60 4.69 -6.56
N ALA A 61 -8.61 4.75 -7.43
CA ALA A 61 -8.42 5.04 -8.85
C ALA A 61 -7.75 6.42 -9.05
N TYR A 62 -8.24 7.43 -8.33
CA TYR A 62 -7.66 8.76 -8.36
C TYR A 62 -6.20 8.78 -7.89
N PHE A 63 -5.87 8.06 -6.80
CA PHE A 63 -4.49 7.96 -6.32
C PHE A 63 -3.59 7.23 -7.34
N ALA A 64 -4.10 6.19 -8.00
CA ALA A 64 -3.41 5.48 -9.08
C ALA A 64 -3.07 6.42 -10.24
N ASP A 65 -4.04 7.21 -10.71
CA ASP A 65 -3.83 8.20 -11.78
C ASP A 65 -2.79 9.25 -11.39
N ARG A 66 -2.79 9.70 -10.13
CA ARG A 66 -1.78 10.64 -9.62
C ARG A 66 -0.38 10.01 -9.57
N LEU A 67 -0.26 8.75 -9.15
CA LEU A 67 1.01 8.01 -9.19
C LEU A 67 1.51 7.80 -10.61
N GLN A 68 0.62 7.49 -11.55
CA GLN A 68 0.99 7.36 -12.96
C GLN A 68 1.48 8.69 -13.53
N ALA A 69 0.77 9.79 -13.29
CA ALA A 69 1.20 11.13 -13.73
C ALA A 69 2.55 11.52 -13.13
N PHE A 70 2.80 11.17 -11.86
CA PHE A 70 4.12 11.34 -11.24
C PHE A 70 5.19 10.52 -11.97
N GLN A 71 4.93 9.24 -12.24
CA GLN A 71 5.87 8.36 -12.91
C GLN A 71 6.22 8.84 -14.33
N GLU A 72 5.21 9.29 -15.09
CA GLU A 72 5.38 9.90 -16.42
C GLU A 72 6.23 11.17 -16.34
N ARG A 73 6.03 12.01 -15.32
CA ARG A 73 6.85 13.21 -15.13
C ARG A 73 8.30 12.89 -14.77
N VAL A 74 8.53 11.89 -13.92
CA VAL A 74 9.88 11.44 -13.57
C VAL A 74 10.63 10.91 -14.80
N ARG A 75 9.93 10.20 -15.69
CA ARG A 75 10.53 9.62 -16.92
C ARG A 75 10.67 10.62 -18.08
N GLY A 76 9.67 11.48 -18.28
CA GLY A 76 9.56 12.36 -19.46
C GLY A 76 9.92 13.82 -19.21
N GLY A 77 10.21 14.22 -17.97
CA GLY A 77 10.58 15.60 -17.64
C GLY A 77 11.98 15.96 -18.15
N SER A 78 12.12 17.16 -18.74
CA SER A 78 13.43 17.79 -18.95
C SER A 78 14.14 18.17 -17.64
N THR A 79 13.40 18.10 -16.52
CA THR A 79 13.89 18.36 -15.18
C THR A 79 14.33 17.05 -14.56
N ASP A 80 15.51 17.05 -13.96
CA ASP A 80 16.09 15.93 -13.20
C ASP A 80 15.31 15.62 -11.90
N MET A 81 14.00 15.42 -11.98
CA MET A 81 13.12 15.19 -10.82
C MET A 81 13.54 13.95 -10.03
N TRP A 82 14.05 12.93 -10.72
CA TRP A 82 14.63 11.75 -10.07
C TRP A 82 15.79 12.13 -9.13
N GLN A 83 16.61 13.14 -9.43
CA GLN A 83 17.75 13.54 -8.57
C GLN A 83 17.30 13.97 -7.18
N ALA A 84 16.10 14.54 -7.07
CA ALA A 84 15.49 14.85 -5.79
C ALA A 84 15.27 13.58 -4.95
N PHE A 85 15.35 12.36 -5.47
CA PHE A 85 15.23 11.14 -4.64
C PHE A 85 16.59 10.53 -4.27
N TRP A 86 17.70 11.15 -4.69
CA TRP A 86 19.07 10.65 -4.47
C TRP A 86 19.94 11.59 -3.61
N ARG A 87 20.90 10.98 -2.92
CA ARG A 87 22.09 11.58 -2.29
C ARG A 87 23.32 11.10 -3.06
N THR A 88 23.78 11.85 -4.06
CA THR A 88 24.99 11.61 -4.88
C THR A 88 25.09 10.22 -5.54
N THR A 89 25.17 9.13 -4.78
CA THR A 89 25.23 7.71 -5.21
C THR A 89 24.21 6.79 -4.51
N LYS A 90 23.54 7.24 -3.44
CA LYS A 90 22.56 6.44 -2.69
C LYS A 90 21.17 7.09 -2.73
N PRO A 91 20.08 6.35 -2.54
CA PRO A 91 18.77 6.96 -2.30
C PRO A 91 18.78 7.88 -1.07
N GLN A 92 17.87 8.84 -1.05
CA GLN A 92 17.55 9.60 0.16
C GLN A 92 16.89 8.68 1.21
N THR A 93 16.71 9.18 2.42
CA THR A 93 16.00 8.42 3.46
C THR A 93 14.54 8.22 3.07
N GLU A 94 13.92 7.16 3.58
CA GLU A 94 12.51 6.83 3.31
C GLU A 94 11.59 8.03 3.59
N ASN A 95 11.75 8.71 4.73
CA ASN A 95 10.97 9.90 5.07
C ASN A 95 11.13 11.04 4.05
N ILE A 96 12.34 11.27 3.53
CA ILE A 96 12.58 12.32 2.54
C ILE A 96 11.92 11.94 1.21
N CYS A 97 12.09 10.70 0.75
CA CYS A 97 11.47 10.22 -0.48
C CYS A 97 9.94 10.25 -0.38
N ARG A 98 9.37 9.80 0.74
CA ARG A 98 7.94 9.88 1.03
C ARG A 98 7.46 11.32 0.95
N ASN A 99 8.07 12.24 1.68
CA ASN A 99 7.65 13.64 1.69
C ASN A 99 7.72 14.25 0.28
N ARG A 100 8.76 13.94 -0.51
CA ARG A 100 8.88 14.43 -1.90
C ARG A 100 7.81 13.88 -2.83
N LEU A 101 7.46 12.60 -2.70
CA LEU A 101 6.32 12.01 -3.42
C LEU A 101 5.01 12.72 -3.04
N VAL A 102 4.79 12.92 -1.74
CA VAL A 102 3.59 13.57 -1.21
C VAL A 102 3.49 15.02 -1.68
N ASP A 103 4.56 15.80 -1.58
CA ASP A 103 4.59 17.19 -2.03
C ASP A 103 4.24 17.30 -3.52
N TYR A 104 4.78 16.38 -4.34
CA TYR A 104 4.47 16.34 -5.76
C TYR A 104 2.99 16.07 -6.02
N ILE A 105 2.44 15.01 -5.42
CA ILE A 105 1.04 14.64 -5.65
C ILE A 105 0.13 15.74 -5.09
N SER A 106 0.44 16.28 -3.90
CA SER A 106 -0.33 17.34 -3.23
C SER A 106 -0.46 18.60 -4.09
N GLY A 107 0.60 18.99 -4.80
CA GLY A 107 0.59 20.16 -5.69
C GLY A 107 -0.37 20.04 -6.88
N GLN A 108 -0.91 18.85 -7.14
CA GLN A 108 -1.87 18.57 -8.22
C GLN A 108 -3.27 18.25 -7.67
N LEU A 109 -3.47 18.32 -6.35
CA LEU A 109 -4.75 17.98 -5.75
C LEU A 109 -5.71 19.18 -5.73
N PRO A 110 -7.02 18.94 -5.95
CA PRO A 110 -8.03 19.94 -5.66
C PRO A 110 -8.08 20.20 -4.14
N PRO A 111 -8.48 21.40 -3.68
CA PRO A 111 -8.47 21.76 -2.26
C PRO A 111 -9.28 20.84 -1.34
N SER A 112 -10.24 20.09 -1.89
CA SER A 112 -11.07 19.13 -1.15
C SER A 112 -10.35 17.82 -0.79
N ILE A 113 -9.21 17.52 -1.42
CA ILE A 113 -8.41 16.33 -1.12
C ILE A 113 -7.11 16.81 -0.47
N ARG A 114 -6.76 16.20 0.66
CA ARG A 114 -5.50 16.48 1.35
C ARG A 114 -4.78 15.19 1.70
N PHE A 115 -3.46 15.25 1.73
CA PHE A 115 -2.68 14.22 2.40
C PHE A 115 -2.43 14.65 3.83
N GLU A 116 -2.73 13.77 4.77
CA GLU A 116 -2.31 13.92 6.15
C GLU A 116 -1.11 13.00 6.40
N PRO A 117 0.09 13.55 6.66
CA PRO A 117 1.22 12.75 7.09
C PRO A 117 0.92 12.19 8.47
N GLU A 118 1.11 10.88 8.62
CA GLU A 118 0.98 10.17 9.89
C GLU A 118 -0.34 10.45 10.66
N MET A 119 -1.48 10.05 10.10
CA MET A 119 -2.75 10.10 10.84
C MET A 119 -2.58 9.38 12.19
N HIS A 120 -2.80 10.11 13.28
CA HIS A 120 -2.69 9.59 14.64
C HIS A 120 -3.90 8.67 14.90
N MET A 121 -3.83 7.42 14.44
CA MET A 121 -4.80 6.41 14.82
C MET A 121 -4.64 6.15 16.32
N PRO A 122 -5.70 6.34 17.15
CA PRO A 122 -5.58 6.22 18.60
C PRO A 122 -4.99 4.87 19.01
N GLY A 123 -3.74 4.91 19.52
CA GLY A 123 -3.02 3.78 20.10
C GLY A 123 -2.14 2.93 19.18
N GLN A 124 -1.83 3.33 17.92
CA GLN A 124 -1.29 2.39 16.92
C GLN A 124 -0.20 2.87 15.94
N LYS A 125 0.43 1.87 15.30
CA LYS A 125 1.36 1.96 14.16
C LYS A 125 0.69 2.69 13.00
N ARG A 126 1.42 3.65 12.41
CA ARG A 126 0.89 4.71 11.53
C ARG A 126 1.12 4.34 10.07
N ALA A 127 0.12 4.56 9.21
CA ALA A 127 0.36 4.63 7.77
C ALA A 127 1.29 5.83 7.48
N ASP A 128 2.13 5.69 6.47
CA ASP A 128 3.02 6.78 6.05
C ASP A 128 2.24 8.06 5.68
N ILE A 129 1.13 7.92 4.94
CA ILE A 129 0.18 9.01 4.66
C ILE A 129 -1.26 8.48 4.59
N ALA A 130 -2.23 9.40 4.70
CA ALA A 130 -3.62 9.14 4.34
C ALA A 130 -4.11 10.19 3.33
N ALA A 131 -4.69 9.75 2.20
CA ALA A 131 -5.42 10.64 1.29
C ALA A 131 -6.86 10.79 1.79
N ILE A 132 -7.27 12.02 2.09
CA ILE A 132 -8.54 12.30 2.78
C ILE A 132 -9.41 13.24 1.94
N ARG A 133 -10.68 12.87 1.79
CA ARG A 133 -11.77 13.73 1.32
C ARG A 133 -13.03 13.39 2.09
N ASN A 134 -13.68 14.37 2.71
CA ASN A 134 -14.88 14.17 3.53
C ASN A 134 -14.67 13.04 4.56
N THR A 135 -15.48 11.98 4.49
CA THR A 135 -15.39 10.78 5.35
C THR A 135 -14.61 9.64 4.70
N ILE A 136 -13.89 9.88 3.60
CA ILE A 136 -13.05 8.90 2.92
C ILE A 136 -11.62 9.12 3.38
N GLY A 137 -10.97 8.05 3.86
CA GLY A 137 -9.57 8.06 4.23
C GLY A 137 -8.88 6.85 3.63
N LEU A 138 -8.07 7.06 2.59
CA LEU A 138 -7.28 6.01 1.95
C LEU A 138 -5.89 5.97 2.59
N PRO A 139 -5.56 4.96 3.41
CA PRO A 139 -4.22 4.78 3.95
C PRO A 139 -3.26 4.36 2.84
N VAL A 140 -2.07 4.96 2.83
CA VAL A 140 -0.99 4.63 1.91
C VAL A 140 0.28 4.38 2.71
N GLU A 141 0.86 3.21 2.53
CA GLU A 141 2.14 2.81 3.12
C GLU A 141 3.24 2.87 2.05
N ILE A 142 4.37 3.50 2.37
CA ILE A 142 5.43 3.77 1.40
C ILE A 142 6.75 3.21 1.90
N LYS A 143 7.43 2.40 1.09
CA LYS A 143 8.70 1.77 1.48
C LYS A 143 9.75 1.96 0.41
N GLY A 144 11.00 2.22 0.83
CA GLY A 144 12.13 2.09 -0.07
C GLY A 144 12.40 0.61 -0.38
N GLN A 145 12.89 0.29 -1.59
CA GLN A 145 13.22 -1.11 -1.93
C GLN A 145 14.24 -1.77 -0.98
N TRP A 146 15.00 -0.98 -0.23
CA TRP A 146 15.98 -1.46 0.76
C TRP A 146 15.37 -1.76 2.14
N HIS A 147 14.09 -1.42 2.36
CA HIS A 147 13.47 -1.52 3.67
C HIS A 147 13.33 -2.99 4.10
N PRO A 148 13.73 -3.39 5.32
CA PRO A 148 13.70 -4.79 5.74
C PRO A 148 12.31 -5.44 5.68
N ALA A 149 11.27 -4.68 5.97
CA ALA A 149 9.88 -5.13 5.92
C ALA A 149 9.21 -4.98 4.54
N MET A 150 9.94 -4.68 3.46
CA MET A 150 9.35 -4.40 2.14
C MET A 150 8.44 -5.55 1.64
N TRP A 151 8.79 -6.80 1.93
CA TRP A 151 7.99 -7.96 1.53
C TRP A 151 6.77 -8.19 2.43
N THR A 152 6.84 -7.88 3.73
CA THR A 152 5.78 -8.21 4.70
C THR A 152 4.86 -7.03 5.03
N ALA A 153 5.29 -5.80 4.76
CA ALA A 153 4.54 -4.57 5.04
C ALA A 153 3.12 -4.54 4.46
N PRO A 154 2.84 -5.05 3.24
CA PRO A 154 1.48 -5.10 2.70
C PRO A 154 0.50 -5.84 3.60
N MET A 155 0.97 -6.88 4.30
CA MET A 155 0.15 -7.67 5.22
C MET A 155 0.23 -7.11 6.64
N ASP A 156 1.43 -6.97 7.19
CA ASP A 156 1.61 -6.64 8.61
C ASP A 156 1.14 -5.23 8.98
N GLN A 157 1.33 -4.27 8.08
CA GLN A 157 1.10 -2.86 8.37
C GLN A 157 -0.28 -2.41 7.89
N LEU A 158 -0.67 -2.81 6.68
CA LEU A 158 -1.99 -2.44 6.18
C LEU A 158 -3.11 -3.24 6.88
N ASP A 159 -2.94 -4.52 7.25
CA ASP A 159 -3.96 -5.24 8.04
C ASP A 159 -4.20 -4.66 9.43
N ALA A 160 -3.13 -4.16 10.06
CA ALA A 160 -3.25 -3.47 11.34
C ALA A 160 -4.13 -2.21 11.21
N LEU A 161 -4.01 -1.48 10.10
CA LEU A 161 -4.82 -0.30 9.77
C LEU A 161 -6.27 -0.67 9.40
N TYR A 162 -6.48 -1.75 8.65
CA TYR A 162 -7.80 -2.19 8.14
C TYR A 162 -8.76 -2.75 9.19
N THR A 163 -8.25 -3.31 10.28
CA THR A 163 -9.13 -3.92 11.28
C THR A 163 -9.88 -2.89 12.13
N ARG A 164 -9.47 -1.61 12.10
CA ARG A 164 -9.84 -0.62 13.12
C ARG A 164 -10.26 0.75 12.58
N ASP A 165 -9.86 1.16 11.38
CA ASP A 165 -10.34 2.42 10.78
C ASP A 165 -11.61 2.20 9.93
N TRP A 166 -12.67 2.94 10.28
CA TRP A 166 -13.96 2.88 9.58
C TRP A 166 -13.94 3.63 8.24
N HIS A 167 -13.02 4.59 8.07
CA HIS A 167 -12.89 5.39 6.86
C HIS A 167 -12.25 4.65 5.69
N ALA A 168 -11.34 3.71 5.99
CA ALA A 168 -10.60 2.96 4.98
C ALA A 168 -11.43 1.84 4.33
N GLN A 169 -12.56 1.43 4.95
CA GLN A 169 -13.37 0.28 4.52
C GLN A 169 -12.57 -1.00 4.24
N GLY A 170 -11.42 -1.17 4.90
CA GLY A 170 -10.49 -2.27 4.67
C GLY A 170 -9.65 -2.19 3.39
N ARG A 171 -9.56 -1.02 2.75
CA ARG A 171 -8.79 -0.77 1.52
C ARG A 171 -7.62 0.17 1.76
N GLY A 172 -6.55 0.00 1.00
CA GLY A 172 -5.36 0.83 1.10
C GLY A 172 -4.37 0.55 -0.02
N VAL A 173 -3.31 1.35 -0.03
CA VAL A 173 -2.29 1.32 -1.08
C VAL A 173 -0.93 1.06 -0.49
N TYR A 174 -0.17 0.18 -1.13
CA TYR A 174 1.23 -0.07 -0.85
C TYR A 174 2.09 0.43 -1.99
N VAL A 175 3.06 1.29 -1.69
CA VAL A 175 3.99 1.85 -2.68
C VAL A 175 5.41 1.45 -2.33
N VAL A 176 6.12 0.84 -3.28
CA VAL A 176 7.57 0.64 -3.19
C VAL A 176 8.30 1.60 -4.11
N LEU A 177 9.29 2.29 -3.55
CA LEU A 177 10.17 3.18 -4.29
C LEU A 177 11.38 2.39 -4.80
N TRP A 178 11.44 2.20 -6.11
CA TRP A 178 12.49 1.48 -6.83
C TRP A 178 13.58 2.44 -7.30
N PHE A 179 14.84 2.05 -7.16
CA PHE A 179 16.03 2.85 -7.46
C PHE A 179 17.03 2.11 -8.34
N GLY A 180 16.60 0.99 -8.94
CA GLY A 180 17.44 0.16 -9.80
C GLY A 180 18.19 -0.96 -9.05
N LEU A 181 18.90 -1.76 -9.83
CA LEU A 181 19.58 -2.98 -9.38
C LEU A 181 20.72 -2.71 -8.40
N GLY A 182 21.36 -1.54 -8.52
CA GLY A 182 22.49 -1.13 -7.68
C GLY A 182 22.13 -0.78 -6.24
N VAL A 183 20.84 -0.67 -5.92
CA VAL A 183 20.37 -0.42 -4.55
C VAL A 183 20.02 -1.74 -3.88
N ARG A 184 20.38 -1.89 -2.60
CA ARG A 184 20.08 -3.10 -1.81
C ARG A 184 18.57 -3.39 -1.79
N MET A 185 18.23 -4.68 -1.73
CA MET A 185 16.88 -5.18 -1.51
C MET A 185 16.96 -6.40 -0.58
N PRO A 186 16.03 -6.60 0.37
CA PRO A 186 15.97 -7.83 1.14
C PRO A 186 15.64 -9.03 0.22
N ALA A 187 16.17 -10.21 0.57
CA ALA A 187 15.83 -11.43 -0.16
C ALA A 187 14.33 -11.69 -0.06
N GLU A 188 13.76 -12.23 -1.14
CA GLU A 188 12.36 -12.65 -1.16
C GLU A 188 12.18 -13.83 -0.18
N PRO A 189 11.17 -13.80 0.71
CA PRO A 189 10.98 -14.83 1.74
C PRO A 189 10.87 -16.28 1.25
N GLY A 190 10.31 -16.51 0.06
CA GLY A 190 10.19 -17.81 -0.60
C GLY A 190 11.43 -18.24 -1.40
N GLY A 191 12.50 -17.44 -1.40
CA GLY A 191 13.76 -17.76 -2.10
C GLY A 191 13.72 -17.53 -3.61
N ALA A 192 12.72 -16.84 -4.13
CA ALA A 192 12.65 -16.48 -5.55
C ALA A 192 13.82 -15.57 -5.95
N ALA A 193 14.16 -15.61 -7.25
CA ALA A 193 15.17 -14.74 -7.82
C ALA A 193 14.79 -13.26 -7.63
N ARG A 194 15.79 -12.41 -7.38
CA ARG A 194 15.58 -10.97 -7.21
C ARG A 194 14.94 -10.38 -8.48
N PRO A 195 13.85 -9.60 -8.37
CA PRO A 195 13.26 -8.94 -9.53
C PRO A 195 14.27 -7.97 -10.15
N THR A 196 14.26 -7.91 -11.48
CA THR A 196 15.17 -7.03 -12.25
C THR A 196 14.50 -5.78 -12.79
N THR A 197 13.16 -5.71 -12.72
CA THR A 197 12.37 -4.55 -13.15
C THR A 197 11.37 -4.13 -12.06
N PRO A 198 10.92 -2.86 -12.06
CA PRO A 198 9.84 -2.40 -11.21
C PRO A 198 8.57 -3.27 -11.33
N GLU A 199 8.20 -3.63 -12.55
CA GLU A 199 7.00 -4.41 -12.86
C GLU A 199 7.09 -5.83 -12.29
N ALA A 200 8.24 -6.49 -12.44
CA ALA A 200 8.48 -7.80 -11.85
C ALA A 200 8.42 -7.74 -10.31
N LEU A 201 8.95 -6.67 -9.69
CA LEU A 201 8.79 -6.49 -8.24
C LEU A 201 7.33 -6.31 -7.85
N GLN A 202 6.55 -5.55 -8.63
CA GLN A 202 5.13 -5.34 -8.36
C GLN A 202 4.35 -6.66 -8.40
N GLU A 203 4.55 -7.47 -9.44
CA GLU A 203 3.94 -8.80 -9.57
C GLU A 203 4.31 -9.72 -8.40
N MET A 204 5.59 -9.72 -8.00
CA MET A 204 6.07 -10.50 -6.86
C MET A 204 5.46 -10.02 -5.53
N LEU A 205 5.30 -8.71 -5.33
CA LEU A 205 4.65 -8.19 -4.13
C LEU A 205 3.15 -8.56 -4.08
N ILE A 206 2.45 -8.51 -5.23
CA ILE A 206 1.05 -8.92 -5.32
C ILE A 206 0.89 -10.42 -5.06
N SER A 207 1.82 -11.25 -5.54
CA SER A 207 1.75 -12.70 -5.35
C SER A 207 1.84 -13.12 -3.87
N GLN A 208 2.54 -12.33 -3.04
CA GLN A 208 2.66 -12.51 -1.59
C GLN A 208 1.39 -12.15 -0.82
N ILE A 209 0.49 -11.36 -1.41
CA ILE A 209 -0.78 -11.01 -0.79
C ILE A 209 -1.75 -12.18 -1.00
N PRO A 210 -2.43 -12.67 0.06
CA PRO A 210 -3.48 -13.68 -0.06
C PRO A 210 -4.56 -13.25 -1.04
N VAL A 211 -5.06 -14.20 -1.85
CA VAL A 211 -6.00 -13.92 -2.96
C VAL A 211 -7.22 -13.14 -2.48
N GLU A 212 -7.71 -13.41 -1.27
CA GLU A 212 -8.90 -12.78 -0.69
C GLU A 212 -8.69 -11.30 -0.31
N ARG A 213 -7.44 -10.84 -0.29
CA ARG A 213 -7.03 -9.49 0.09
C ARG A 213 -6.52 -8.66 -1.09
N ARG A 214 -6.16 -9.28 -2.21
CA ARG A 214 -5.64 -8.58 -3.40
C ARG A 214 -6.59 -7.51 -3.94
N ALA A 215 -7.91 -7.72 -3.84
CA ALA A 215 -8.90 -6.72 -4.27
C ALA A 215 -8.94 -5.45 -3.38
N GLN A 216 -8.39 -5.53 -2.17
CA GLN A 216 -8.41 -4.47 -1.16
C GLN A 216 -7.09 -3.70 -1.05
N ILE A 217 -6.00 -4.26 -1.58
CA ILE A 217 -4.66 -3.69 -1.46
C ILE A 217 -4.12 -3.45 -2.86
N ASP A 218 -4.03 -2.19 -3.26
CA ASP A 218 -3.33 -1.85 -4.49
C ASP A 218 -1.83 -1.80 -4.20
N VAL A 219 -1.03 -2.35 -5.11
CA VAL A 219 0.42 -2.33 -5.02
C VAL A 219 0.99 -1.60 -6.21
N TYR A 220 1.83 -0.62 -5.95
CA TYR A 220 2.55 0.14 -6.97
C TYR A 220 4.05 0.09 -6.72
N VAL A 221 4.84 -0.07 -7.77
CA VAL A 221 6.29 0.13 -7.74
C VAL A 221 6.63 1.35 -8.57
N VAL A 222 7.17 2.38 -7.91
CA VAL A 222 7.53 3.65 -8.53
C VAL A 222 9.02 3.66 -8.84
N ASP A 223 9.33 3.73 -10.13
CA ASP A 223 10.69 3.76 -10.65
C ASP A 223 11.30 5.16 -10.52
N LEU A 224 12.27 5.27 -9.64
CA LEU A 224 13.13 6.42 -9.37
C LEU A 224 14.60 6.10 -9.68
N SER A 225 14.84 5.07 -10.49
CA SER A 225 16.19 4.74 -10.96
C SER A 225 16.77 5.88 -11.79
N ARG A 226 18.10 5.92 -11.88
CA ARG A 226 18.78 6.91 -12.71
C ARG A 226 18.51 6.57 -14.18
N PRO A 227 18.25 7.56 -15.03
CA PRO A 227 18.32 7.37 -16.48
C PRO A 227 19.67 6.74 -16.84
N SER A 228 19.63 5.74 -17.72
CA SER A 228 20.82 5.10 -18.28
C SER A 228 21.40 5.93 -19.42
#